data_AF-A0A936AIT3-F1
#
_entry.id   AF-A0A936AIT3-F1
#
_cell.length_a   1.000
_cell.length_b   1.000
_cell.length_c   1.000
_cell.angle_alpha   90.00
_cell.angle_beta   90.00
_cell.angle_gamma   90.00
#
_symmetry.space_group_name_H-M   'P 1'
#
loop_
_entity.id
_entity.type
_entity.pdbx_description
1 polymer ?
#
loop_
_entity_poly.entity_id
_entity_poly.type
_entity_poly.pdbx_seq_one_letter_code
_entity_poly.pdbx_strand_id
1 'polypeptide(L)'
;MQNNTTRQSVVFNDLFGKQVVARFDQPDSSSDGGAVLLKACDERLDLTRAIAACVADTRQAGKVVHSFEDLVRQRVFALALGYEDCNDAARIGADPVHRLLLERDPITGEALASQPTLSRFENALGPKALMRMGCALADTVLDAAIETVAQSKSRPVVHSDRGAHYRWPGWLSRIGDANLIRSMSRKGCSPDNAACEGFFGRLKAELFYPRDWKTTTIEQFIQVVDSYIRWYNEKRIKISLGSLSPIEYRESLGLTA
;
A
#
# COMPACT_ATOMS: atom_id res chain seq x y z
N MET A 1 1.98 -31.64 2.91
CA MET A 1 1.54 -30.24 3.00
C MET A 1 0.23 -30.23 3.77
N GLN A 2 0.22 -29.71 5.00
CA GLN A 2 -1.02 -29.56 5.76
C GLN A 2 -1.87 -28.51 5.04
N ASN A 3 -3.08 -28.91 4.62
CA ASN A 3 -4.10 -28.00 4.14
C ASN A 3 -4.45 -27.03 5.26
N ASN A 4 -3.77 -25.87 5.30
CA ASN A 4 -4.12 -24.72 6.12
C ASN A 4 -5.37 -24.03 5.55
N THR A 5 -6.45 -24.81 5.41
CA THR A 5 -7.77 -24.21 5.39
C THR A 5 -7.99 -23.58 6.76
N THR A 6 -8.63 -22.41 6.82
CA THR A 6 -9.20 -21.82 8.05
C THR A 6 -10.31 -22.68 8.65
N ARG A 7 -10.30 -24.01 8.44
CA ARG A 7 -11.15 -24.99 9.12
C ARG A 7 -10.64 -25.16 10.53
N GLN A 8 -10.78 -24.11 11.32
CA GLN A 8 -10.66 -24.21 12.75
C GLN A 8 -11.96 -24.80 13.27
N SER A 9 -11.85 -25.73 14.21
CA SER A 9 -12.98 -26.25 14.95
C SER A 9 -12.70 -25.99 16.41
N VAL A 10 -13.56 -25.22 17.06
CA VAL A 10 -13.50 -25.01 18.50
C VAL A 10 -14.57 -25.87 19.14
N VAL A 11 -14.17 -26.69 20.11
CA VAL A 11 -15.05 -27.60 20.83
C VAL A 11 -15.29 -27.05 22.24
N PHE A 12 -16.55 -26.88 22.61
CA PHE A 12 -16.96 -26.43 23.93
C PHE A 12 -17.53 -27.62 24.72
N ASN A 13 -16.65 -28.34 25.43
CA ASN A 13 -17.01 -29.58 26.12
C ASN A 13 -17.83 -29.34 27.40
N ASP A 14 -17.58 -28.24 28.12
CA ASP A 14 -18.11 -28.02 29.48
C ASP A 14 -19.05 -26.81 29.60
N LEU A 15 -19.29 -26.08 28.51
CA LEU A 15 -20.16 -24.89 28.51
C LEU A 15 -21.65 -25.22 28.36
N PHE A 16 -21.98 -26.38 27.79
CA PHE A 16 -23.36 -26.76 27.49
C PHE A 16 -23.59 -28.26 27.76
N GLY A 17 -24.83 -28.65 28.07
CA GLY A 17 -25.20 -30.06 28.32
C GLY A 17 -25.11 -30.98 27.08
N LYS A 18 -24.69 -30.44 25.93
CA LYS A 18 -24.37 -31.18 24.70
C LYS A 18 -23.09 -30.58 24.10
N GLN A 19 -22.26 -31.43 23.49
CA GLN A 19 -21.05 -30.98 22.81
C GLN A 19 -21.41 -30.01 21.68
N VAL A 20 -20.85 -28.79 21.74
CA VAL A 20 -20.99 -27.79 20.68
C VAL A 20 -19.65 -27.64 19.94
N VAL A 21 -19.68 -27.79 18.62
CA VAL A 21 -18.52 -27.62 17.75
C VAL A 21 -18.80 -26.46 16.80
N ALA A 22 -18.03 -25.36 16.93
CA ALA A 22 -18.04 -24.28 15.95
C ALA A 22 -17.03 -24.61 14.85
N ARG A 23 -17.50 -24.83 13.61
CA ARG A 23 -16.66 -25.05 12.43
C ARG A 23 -16.63 -23.79 11.57
N PHE A 24 -15.42 -23.32 11.26
CA PHE A 24 -15.19 -22.23 10.32
C PHE A 24 -14.96 -22.82 8.92
N ASP A 25 -15.95 -23.54 8.39
CA ASP A 25 -15.92 -24.23 7.10
C ASP A 25 -16.81 -23.57 6.04
N GLN A 26 -17.14 -22.28 6.25
CA GLN A 26 -17.99 -21.54 5.34
C GLN A 26 -17.36 -21.51 3.93
N PRO A 27 -18.07 -22.03 2.91
CA PRO A 27 -17.67 -21.87 1.52
C PRO A 27 -17.46 -20.39 1.21
N ASP A 28 -16.47 -20.10 0.38
CA ASP A 28 -16.19 -18.73 -0.08
C ASP A 28 -15.84 -17.75 1.05
N SER A 29 -15.15 -18.23 2.09
CA SER A 29 -14.52 -17.38 3.10
C SER A 29 -13.08 -17.03 2.73
N SER A 30 -12.65 -15.81 3.07
CA SER A 30 -11.29 -15.32 2.85
C SER A 30 -10.71 -14.74 4.13
N SER A 31 -9.41 -14.99 4.37
CA SER A 31 -8.63 -14.32 5.42
C SER A 31 -8.20 -12.91 5.05
N ASP A 32 -8.35 -12.53 3.78
CA ASP A 32 -7.71 -11.35 3.20
C ASP A 32 -8.71 -10.18 3.06
N GLY A 33 -9.83 -10.19 3.80
CA GLY A 33 -10.89 -9.18 3.69
C GLY A 33 -10.41 -7.73 3.84
N GLY A 34 -9.32 -7.49 4.58
CA GLY A 34 -8.70 -6.17 4.69
C GLY A 34 -8.14 -5.62 3.37
N ALA A 35 -7.91 -6.46 2.36
CA ALA A 35 -7.41 -6.07 1.06
C ALA A 35 -8.37 -5.15 0.28
N VAL A 36 -9.66 -5.13 0.63
CA VAL A 36 -10.64 -4.21 0.05
C VAL A 36 -10.22 -2.74 0.26
N LEU A 37 -9.48 -2.44 1.33
CA LEU A 37 -8.88 -1.13 1.55
C LEU A 37 -7.77 -0.81 0.55
N LEU A 38 -6.95 -1.80 0.23
CA LEU A 38 -5.91 -1.65 -0.78
C LEU A 38 -6.56 -1.35 -2.14
N LYS A 39 -7.67 -2.02 -2.46
CA LYS A 39 -8.48 -1.69 -3.64
C LYS A 39 -9.02 -0.27 -3.60
N ALA A 40 -9.61 0.17 -2.48
CA ALA A 40 -10.13 1.53 -2.36
C ALA A 40 -9.02 2.60 -2.52
N CYS A 41 -7.82 2.35 -1.97
CA CYS A 41 -6.65 3.19 -2.18
C CYS A 41 -6.20 3.20 -3.64
N ASP A 42 -6.15 2.01 -4.27
CA ASP A 42 -5.80 1.87 -5.68
C ASP A 42 -6.78 2.61 -6.60
N GLU A 43 -8.09 2.48 -6.37
CA GLU A 43 -9.13 3.18 -7.12
C GLU A 43 -9.07 4.69 -6.96
N ARG A 44 -8.77 5.17 -5.74
CA ARG A 44 -8.61 6.59 -5.47
C ARG A 44 -7.39 7.19 -6.19
N LEU A 45 -6.31 6.42 -6.32
CA LEU A 45 -5.06 6.87 -6.92
C LEU A 45 -4.92 6.48 -8.41
N ASP A 46 -5.78 5.60 -8.90
CA ASP A 46 -5.66 4.91 -10.21
C ASP A 46 -4.27 4.27 -10.42
N LEU A 47 -3.69 3.75 -9.33
CA LEU A 47 -2.26 3.44 -9.26
C LEU A 47 -1.87 2.24 -10.14
N THR A 48 -2.55 1.11 -9.98
CA THR A 48 -2.27 -0.12 -10.73
C THR A 48 -2.52 0.06 -12.23
N ARG A 49 -3.51 0.88 -12.60
CA ARG A 49 -3.76 1.25 -13.99
C ARG A 49 -2.63 2.10 -14.56
N ALA A 50 -2.19 3.14 -13.84
CA ALA A 50 -1.06 3.96 -14.26
C ALA A 50 0.22 3.13 -14.46
N ILE A 51 0.47 2.17 -13.56
CA ILE A 51 1.57 1.22 -13.68
C ILE A 51 1.40 0.30 -14.90
N ALA A 52 0.21 -0.28 -15.09
CA ALA A 52 -0.05 -1.19 -16.20
C ALA A 52 0.08 -0.50 -17.57
N ALA A 53 -0.34 0.76 -17.67
CA ALA A 53 -0.22 1.58 -18.89
C ALA A 53 1.23 1.81 -19.35
N CYS A 54 2.22 1.58 -18.48
CA CYS A 54 3.64 1.69 -18.84
C CYS A 54 4.17 0.54 -19.70
N VAL A 55 3.38 -0.53 -19.86
CA VAL A 55 3.75 -1.76 -20.56
C VAL A 55 2.93 -1.93 -21.82
N ALA A 56 3.60 -2.10 -22.95
CA ALA A 56 2.94 -2.47 -24.19
C ALA A 56 2.64 -3.97 -24.19
N ASP A 57 1.37 -4.36 -24.34
CA ASP A 57 1.00 -5.76 -24.49
C ASP A 57 1.26 -6.23 -25.92
N THR A 58 2.36 -6.98 -26.11
CA THR A 58 2.71 -7.56 -27.41
C THR A 58 2.11 -8.95 -27.61
N ARG A 59 1.30 -9.46 -26.67
CA ARG A 59 0.64 -10.76 -26.78
C ARG A 59 -0.48 -10.68 -27.82
N GLN A 60 -0.84 -11.82 -28.39
CA GLN A 60 -1.96 -11.88 -29.34
C GLN A 60 -3.28 -11.60 -28.60
N ALA A 61 -3.92 -10.47 -28.88
CA ALA A 61 -5.11 -9.98 -28.17
C ALA A 61 -6.21 -11.03 -27.99
N GLY A 62 -6.55 -11.81 -29.03
CA GLY A 62 -7.59 -12.86 -28.96
C GLY A 62 -7.23 -14.08 -28.10
N LYS A 63 -6.02 -14.13 -27.53
CA LYS A 63 -5.56 -15.18 -26.60
C LYS A 63 -5.27 -14.63 -25.20
N VAL A 64 -5.52 -13.33 -24.97
CA VAL A 64 -5.32 -12.71 -23.67
C VAL A 64 -6.54 -13.00 -22.79
N VAL A 65 -6.35 -13.86 -21.80
CA VAL A 65 -7.37 -14.16 -20.76
C VAL A 65 -7.27 -13.16 -19.60
N HIS A 66 -6.04 -12.78 -19.23
CA HIS A 66 -5.78 -11.82 -18.16
C HIS A 66 -5.07 -10.59 -18.74
N SER A 67 -5.71 -9.43 -18.58
CA SER A 67 -5.16 -8.15 -18.98
C SER A 67 -3.85 -7.86 -18.23
N PHE A 68 -3.01 -6.95 -18.74
CA PHE A 68 -1.84 -6.51 -17.98
C PHE A 68 -2.24 -5.81 -16.67
N GLU A 69 -3.34 -5.07 -16.67
CA GLU A 69 -3.90 -4.44 -15.48
C GLU A 69 -4.27 -5.48 -14.42
N ASP A 70 -4.95 -6.58 -14.82
CA ASP A 70 -5.26 -7.70 -13.92
C ASP A 70 -3.99 -8.31 -13.33
N LEU A 71 -2.97 -8.55 -14.17
CA LEU A 71 -1.71 -9.17 -13.72
C LEU A 71 -0.95 -8.26 -12.74
N VAL A 72 -0.92 -6.95 -13.01
CA VAL A 72 -0.35 -5.95 -12.10
C VAL A 72 -1.14 -5.89 -10.80
N ARG A 73 -2.46 -5.76 -10.85
CA ARG A 73 -3.35 -5.72 -9.67
C ARG A 73 -3.19 -6.96 -8.81
N GLN A 74 -3.26 -8.14 -9.41
CA GLN A 74 -3.10 -9.41 -8.71
C GLN A 74 -1.76 -9.46 -7.96
N ARG A 75 -0.66 -9.03 -8.59
CA ARG A 75 0.65 -9.05 -7.94
C ARG A 75 0.81 -7.97 -6.88
N VAL A 76 0.36 -6.75 -7.14
CA VAL A 76 0.45 -5.65 -6.17
C VAL A 76 -0.32 -6.00 -4.90
N PHE A 77 -1.54 -6.50 -5.01
CA PHE A 77 -2.33 -6.89 -3.84
C PHE A 77 -1.77 -8.12 -3.13
N ALA A 78 -1.29 -9.12 -3.88
CA ALA A 78 -0.63 -10.29 -3.29
C ALA A 78 0.60 -9.90 -2.47
N LEU A 79 1.47 -9.05 -3.02
CA LEU A 79 2.66 -8.54 -2.32
C LEU A 79 2.30 -7.74 -1.07
N ALA A 80 1.28 -6.87 -1.15
CA ALA A 80 0.82 -6.09 -0.02
C ALA A 80 0.26 -6.95 1.12
N LEU A 81 -0.26 -8.14 0.81
CA LEU A 81 -0.76 -9.12 1.77
C LEU A 81 0.32 -10.12 2.25
N GLY A 82 1.57 -9.97 1.79
CA GLY A 82 2.68 -10.83 2.19
C GLY A 82 2.89 -12.09 1.34
N TYR A 83 2.19 -12.22 0.21
CA TYR A 83 2.41 -13.30 -0.76
C TYR A 83 3.53 -12.89 -1.74
N GLU A 84 4.76 -12.99 -1.23
CA GLU A 84 5.98 -12.54 -1.91
C GLU A 84 6.24 -13.32 -3.21
N ASP A 85 6.13 -14.64 -3.14
CA ASP A 85 6.27 -15.50 -4.30
C ASP A 85 4.92 -15.79 -4.98
N CYS A 86 4.96 -16.46 -6.13
CA CYS A 86 3.75 -16.84 -6.85
C CYS A 86 3.22 -18.22 -6.46
N ASN A 87 3.74 -18.88 -5.41
CA ASN A 87 3.38 -20.26 -5.08
C ASN A 87 1.91 -20.39 -4.64
N ASP A 88 1.38 -19.34 -4.02
CA ASP A 88 0.01 -19.24 -3.53
C ASP A 88 -1.00 -18.87 -4.62
N ALA A 89 -0.54 -18.52 -5.82
CA ALA A 89 -1.39 -17.98 -6.88
C ALA A 89 -2.54 -18.90 -7.28
N ALA A 90 -2.36 -20.23 -7.19
CA ALA A 90 -3.42 -21.20 -7.46
C ALA A 90 -4.54 -21.13 -6.41
N ARG A 91 -4.19 -20.97 -5.12
CA ARG A 91 -5.14 -20.79 -4.02
C ARG A 91 -5.81 -19.42 -4.11
N ILE A 92 -4.99 -18.38 -4.22
CA ILE A 92 -5.43 -16.97 -4.32
C ILE A 92 -6.33 -16.74 -5.53
N GLY A 93 -6.09 -17.42 -6.65
CA GLY A 93 -6.88 -17.25 -7.87
C GLY A 93 -8.35 -17.67 -7.72
N ALA A 94 -8.67 -18.51 -6.74
CA ALA A 94 -10.04 -18.90 -6.40
C ALA A 94 -10.60 -18.15 -5.20
N ASP A 95 -9.80 -17.30 -4.53
CA ASP A 95 -10.24 -16.58 -3.34
C ASP A 95 -11.25 -15.47 -3.72
N PRO A 96 -12.40 -15.40 -3.02
CA PRO A 96 -13.49 -14.48 -3.35
C PRO A 96 -13.10 -13.01 -3.16
N VAL A 97 -12.25 -12.70 -2.17
CA VAL A 97 -11.75 -11.32 -1.99
C VAL A 97 -10.81 -10.98 -3.13
N HIS A 98 -9.86 -11.85 -3.50
CA HIS A 98 -8.95 -11.55 -4.61
C HIS A 98 -9.67 -11.41 -5.96
N ARG A 99 -10.74 -12.17 -6.20
CA ARG A 99 -11.63 -11.95 -7.35
C ARG A 99 -12.28 -10.57 -7.30
N LEU A 100 -12.82 -10.18 -6.14
CA LEU A 100 -13.40 -8.85 -5.92
C LEU A 100 -12.37 -7.73 -6.16
N LEU A 101 -11.11 -7.92 -5.75
CA LEU A 101 -10.03 -6.94 -5.96
C LEU A 101 -9.82 -6.61 -7.45
N LEU A 102 -10.06 -7.59 -8.31
CA LEU A 102 -9.94 -7.49 -9.78
C LEU A 102 -11.30 -7.31 -10.47
N GLU A 103 -12.31 -6.81 -9.75
CA GLU A 103 -13.64 -6.49 -10.29
C GLU A 103 -14.39 -7.71 -10.86
N ARG A 104 -14.08 -8.90 -10.34
CA ARG A 104 -14.76 -10.14 -10.70
C ARG A 104 -15.79 -10.48 -9.64
N ASP A 105 -16.83 -11.21 -10.06
CA ASP A 105 -17.80 -11.76 -9.13
C ASP A 105 -17.09 -12.67 -8.09
N PRO A 106 -17.25 -12.44 -6.77
CA PRO A 106 -16.51 -13.19 -5.75
C PRO A 106 -16.78 -14.70 -5.78
N ILE A 107 -18.00 -15.10 -6.14
CA ILE A 107 -18.45 -16.49 -6.04
C ILE A 107 -18.28 -17.21 -7.39
N THR A 108 -18.79 -16.58 -8.45
CA THR A 108 -18.92 -17.17 -9.78
C THR A 108 -17.93 -16.62 -10.80
N GLY A 109 -17.17 -15.58 -10.44
CA GLY A 109 -16.21 -14.94 -11.33
C GLY A 109 -15.05 -15.85 -11.72
N GLU A 110 -14.47 -15.59 -12.89
CA GLU A 110 -13.34 -16.36 -13.38
C GLU A 110 -12.15 -16.31 -12.42
N ALA A 111 -11.44 -17.44 -12.31
CA ALA A 111 -10.24 -17.53 -11.49
C ALA A 111 -9.14 -16.60 -12.01
N LEU A 112 -8.34 -16.03 -11.09
CA LEU A 112 -7.22 -15.16 -11.44
C LEU A 112 -6.07 -15.94 -12.10
N ALA A 113 -5.03 -15.23 -12.51
CA ALA A 113 -3.91 -15.82 -13.21
C ALA A 113 -3.16 -16.84 -12.32
N SER A 114 -2.91 -18.01 -12.89
CA SER A 114 -2.08 -19.06 -12.27
C SER A 114 -0.61 -18.66 -12.08
N GLN A 115 0.11 -19.41 -11.24
CA GLN A 115 1.55 -19.22 -11.00
C GLN A 115 2.38 -19.14 -12.29
N PRO A 116 2.23 -20.04 -13.29
CA PRO A 116 3.03 -19.95 -14.52
C PRO A 116 2.72 -18.71 -15.35
N THR A 117 1.48 -18.20 -15.28
CA THR A 117 1.10 -16.97 -15.98
C THR A 117 1.75 -15.75 -15.33
N LEU A 118 1.71 -15.65 -14.00
CA LEU A 118 2.38 -14.58 -13.26
C LEU A 118 3.90 -14.61 -13.44
N SER A 119 4.51 -15.80 -13.38
CA SER A 119 5.95 -15.94 -13.60
C SER A 119 6.37 -15.48 -14.99
N ARG A 120 5.63 -15.84 -16.04
CA ARG A 120 5.89 -15.34 -17.41
C ARG A 120 5.72 -13.83 -17.50
N PHE A 121 4.71 -13.27 -16.85
CA PHE A 121 4.48 -11.83 -16.80
C PHE A 121 5.64 -11.09 -16.15
N GLU A 122 6.04 -11.49 -14.94
CA GLU A 122 7.14 -10.85 -14.19
C GLU A 122 8.47 -10.91 -14.97
N ASN A 123 8.73 -12.02 -15.67
CA ASN A 123 9.95 -12.20 -16.47
C ASN A 123 9.87 -11.56 -17.87
N ALA A 124 8.71 -11.12 -18.33
CA ALA A 124 8.57 -10.47 -19.64
C ALA A 124 8.97 -8.98 -19.62
N LEU A 125 9.02 -8.36 -18.44
CA LEU A 125 9.23 -6.92 -18.31
C LEU A 125 10.72 -6.56 -18.35
N GLY A 126 11.13 -5.86 -19.40
CA GLY A 126 12.50 -5.35 -19.53
C GLY A 126 12.78 -4.12 -18.64
N PRO A 127 14.07 -3.75 -18.44
CA PRO A 127 14.48 -2.66 -17.54
C PRO A 127 13.82 -1.31 -17.83
N LYS A 128 13.56 -0.99 -19.11
CA LYS A 128 12.88 0.25 -19.51
C LYS A 128 11.43 0.30 -19.02
N ALA A 129 10.70 -0.82 -19.10
CA ALA A 129 9.33 -0.90 -18.62
C ALA A 129 9.29 -0.76 -17.10
N LEU A 130 10.19 -1.46 -16.39
CA LEU A 130 10.32 -1.36 -14.94
C LEU A 130 10.62 0.08 -14.47
N MET A 131 11.51 0.79 -15.16
CA MET A 131 11.80 2.19 -14.85
C MET A 131 10.57 3.08 -15.04
N ARG A 132 9.80 2.89 -16.13
CA ARG A 132 8.56 3.64 -16.36
C ARG A 132 7.50 3.35 -15.30
N MET A 133 7.34 2.09 -14.92
CA MET A 133 6.42 1.69 -13.84
C MET A 133 6.80 2.36 -12.51
N GLY A 134 8.10 2.41 -12.18
CA GLY A 134 8.59 3.12 -11.00
C GLY A 134 8.35 4.64 -11.06
N CYS A 135 8.50 5.24 -12.24
CA CYS A 135 8.15 6.66 -12.44
C CYS A 135 6.64 6.89 -12.29
N ALA A 136 5.79 6.02 -12.87
CA ALA A 136 4.35 6.12 -12.74
C ALA A 136 3.88 6.03 -11.28
N LEU A 137 4.43 5.08 -10.51
CA LEU A 137 4.17 4.99 -9.07
C LEU A 137 4.52 6.29 -8.35
N ALA A 138 5.72 6.83 -8.59
CA ALA A 138 6.18 8.05 -7.94
C ALA A 138 5.32 9.26 -8.33
N ASP A 139 5.04 9.40 -9.62
CA ASP A 139 4.25 10.49 -10.18
C ASP A 139 2.81 10.49 -9.65
N THR A 140 2.14 9.33 -9.63
CA THR A 140 0.78 9.19 -9.09
C THR A 140 0.71 9.65 -7.63
N VAL A 141 1.68 9.26 -6.82
CA VAL A 141 1.73 9.68 -5.41
C VAL A 141 2.02 11.18 -5.27
N LEU A 142 2.89 11.73 -6.12
CA LEU A 142 3.18 13.16 -6.13
C LEU A 142 1.96 13.99 -6.54
N ASP A 143 1.25 13.57 -7.59
CA ASP A 143 0.06 14.25 -8.10
C ASP A 143 -1.01 14.31 -7.00
N ALA A 144 -1.28 13.18 -6.33
CA ALA A 144 -2.20 13.13 -5.19
C ALA A 144 -1.75 14.03 -4.03
N ALA A 145 -0.44 14.12 -3.75
CA ALA A 145 0.09 15.01 -2.72
C ALA A 145 -0.06 16.49 -3.08
N ILE A 146 0.18 16.85 -4.36
CA ILE A 146 0.02 18.22 -4.87
C ILE A 146 -1.44 18.68 -4.69
N GLU A 147 -2.41 17.82 -4.98
CA GLU A 147 -3.84 18.14 -4.82
C GLU A 147 -4.18 18.58 -3.39
N THR A 148 -3.55 17.98 -2.38
CA THR A 148 -3.81 18.33 -0.97
C THR A 148 -3.38 19.74 -0.59
N VAL A 149 -2.44 20.34 -1.33
CA VAL A 149 -1.91 21.68 -1.07
C VAL A 149 -2.28 22.70 -2.13
N ALA A 150 -2.88 22.27 -3.25
CA ALA A 150 -3.19 23.10 -4.41
C ALA A 150 -4.05 24.33 -4.06
N GLN A 151 -5.04 24.16 -3.17
CA GLN A 151 -5.93 25.24 -2.74
C GLN A 151 -5.36 26.07 -1.58
N SER A 152 -4.22 25.67 -1.01
CA SER A 152 -3.58 26.36 0.11
C SER A 152 -2.49 27.32 -0.36
N LYS A 153 -2.13 28.28 0.49
CA LYS A 153 -0.91 29.10 0.31
C LYS A 153 0.36 28.33 0.69
N SER A 154 0.24 27.12 1.25
CA SER A 154 1.39 26.31 1.66
C SER A 154 2.19 25.88 0.43
N ARG A 155 3.51 26.05 0.50
CA ARG A 155 4.46 25.58 -0.52
C ARG A 155 5.51 24.71 0.17
N PRO A 156 5.13 23.49 0.58
CA PRO A 156 6.05 22.60 1.26
C PRO A 156 7.21 22.25 0.33
N VAL A 157 8.36 21.97 0.94
CA VAL A 157 9.49 21.40 0.24
C VAL A 157 9.26 19.90 0.09
N VAL A 158 9.27 19.40 -1.14
CA VAL A 158 9.20 17.97 -1.44
C VAL A 158 10.60 17.39 -1.34
N HIS A 159 10.87 16.65 -0.26
CA HIS A 159 12.16 16.00 -0.04
C HIS A 159 12.13 14.53 -0.45
N SER A 160 13.13 14.09 -1.20
CA SER A 160 13.30 12.69 -1.62
C SER A 160 14.75 12.25 -1.58
N ASP A 161 15.00 10.95 -1.73
CA ASP A 161 16.35 10.46 -2.02
C ASP A 161 16.77 10.78 -3.47
N ARG A 162 17.91 10.22 -3.90
CA ARG A 162 18.43 10.34 -5.27
C ARG A 162 17.98 9.22 -6.21
N GLY A 163 16.82 8.62 -5.98
CA GLY A 163 16.18 7.67 -6.89
C GLY A 163 16.11 8.19 -8.32
N ALA A 164 16.08 7.28 -9.30
CA ALA A 164 16.02 7.67 -10.71
C ALA A 164 14.67 8.35 -11.04
N HIS A 165 13.58 7.83 -10.48
CA HIS A 165 12.24 8.36 -10.62
C HIS A 165 12.09 9.77 -10.00
N TYR A 166 12.79 10.16 -8.94
CA TYR A 166 12.72 11.55 -8.43
C TYR A 166 13.54 12.57 -9.24
N ARG A 167 14.20 12.11 -10.30
CA ARG A 167 15.06 12.92 -11.18
C ARG A 167 14.62 12.91 -12.64
N TRP A 168 13.59 12.15 -12.98
CA TRP A 168 13.12 12.04 -14.34
C TRP A 168 12.34 13.30 -14.75
N PRO A 169 12.32 13.65 -16.06
CA PRO A 169 11.67 14.88 -16.53
C PRO A 169 10.22 15.08 -16.05
N GLY A 170 9.38 14.04 -16.02
CA GLY A 170 7.99 14.19 -15.60
C GLY A 170 7.79 14.45 -14.10
N TRP A 171 8.72 14.03 -13.25
CA TRP A 171 8.72 14.43 -11.84
C TRP A 171 9.08 15.91 -11.70
N LEU A 172 10.09 16.35 -12.46
CA LEU A 172 10.56 17.74 -12.43
C LEU A 172 9.49 18.71 -12.97
N SER A 173 8.77 18.33 -14.03
CA SER A 173 7.67 19.14 -14.56
C SER A 173 6.55 19.28 -13.54
N ARG A 174 6.07 18.18 -12.93
CA ARG A 174 5.02 18.21 -11.89
C ARG A 174 5.36 19.13 -10.72
N ILE A 175 6.59 19.05 -10.21
CA ILE A 175 7.05 19.94 -9.15
C ILE A 175 7.04 21.40 -9.60
N GLY A 176 7.55 21.68 -10.81
CA GLY A 176 7.60 23.03 -11.37
C GLY A 176 6.21 23.61 -11.60
N ASP A 177 5.32 22.85 -12.21
CA ASP A 177 3.94 23.22 -12.51
C ASP A 177 3.14 23.50 -11.23
N ALA A 178 3.38 22.72 -10.17
CA ALA A 178 2.79 22.93 -8.84
C ALA A 178 3.45 24.07 -8.05
N ASN A 179 4.49 24.72 -8.58
CA ASN A 179 5.30 25.72 -7.89
C ASN A 179 5.87 25.23 -6.54
N LEU A 180 6.24 23.95 -6.46
CA LEU A 180 6.84 23.35 -5.28
C LEU A 180 8.37 23.38 -5.36
N ILE A 181 9.02 23.36 -4.20
CA ILE A 181 10.48 23.28 -4.12
C ILE A 181 10.88 21.84 -3.93
N ARG A 182 11.74 21.33 -4.80
CA ARG A 182 12.35 20.01 -4.64
C ARG A 182 13.61 20.09 -3.80
N SER A 183 13.73 19.20 -2.83
CA SER A 183 14.95 18.95 -2.06
C SER A 183 15.35 17.48 -2.20
N MET A 184 16.65 17.21 -2.21
CA MET A 184 17.15 15.83 -2.28
C MET A 184 18.31 15.62 -1.32
N SER A 185 18.44 14.39 -0.82
CA SER A 185 19.59 13.97 -0.02
C SER A 185 20.93 14.17 -0.75
N ARG A 186 22.02 14.37 -0.01
CA ARG A 186 23.39 14.29 -0.54
C ARG A 186 23.73 12.87 -0.97
N LYS A 187 24.64 12.72 -1.94
CA LYS A 187 25.05 11.39 -2.43
C LYS A 187 25.68 10.60 -1.28
N GLY A 188 25.13 9.42 -0.97
CA GLY A 188 25.62 8.55 0.11
C GLY A 188 25.30 9.02 1.52
N CYS A 189 24.35 9.94 1.71
CA CYS A 189 23.99 10.50 3.01
C CYS A 189 22.63 9.93 3.49
N SER A 190 22.64 8.76 4.13
CA SER A 190 21.43 8.18 4.75
C SER A 190 20.78 9.05 5.85
N PRO A 191 21.50 9.92 6.60
CA PRO A 191 20.86 10.77 7.61
C PRO A 191 19.80 11.73 7.07
N ASP A 192 19.86 12.10 5.79
CA ASP A 192 18.92 13.08 5.21
C ASP A 192 17.47 12.52 5.18
N ASN A 193 17.30 11.19 5.10
CA ASN A 193 15.99 10.53 5.16
C ASN A 193 15.60 10.05 6.57
N ALA A 194 16.54 10.08 7.51
CA ALA A 194 16.37 9.48 8.84
C ALA A 194 15.20 10.10 9.62
N ALA A 195 14.84 11.36 9.35
CA ALA A 195 13.70 12.00 9.97
C ALA A 195 12.37 11.35 9.56
N CYS A 196 12.17 11.11 8.25
CA CYS A 196 11.00 10.42 7.72
C CYS A 196 10.99 8.95 8.13
N GLU A 197 12.12 8.24 7.98
CA GLU A 197 12.25 6.85 8.41
C GLU A 197 11.97 6.70 9.91
N GLY A 198 12.50 7.60 10.73
CA GLY A 198 12.29 7.62 12.16
C GLY A 198 10.87 7.99 12.59
N PHE A 199 10.09 8.67 11.75
CA PHE A 199 8.65 8.85 11.98
C PHE A 199 7.91 7.52 11.74
N PHE A 200 8.08 6.90 10.56
CA PHE A 200 7.39 5.66 10.23
C PHE A 200 7.79 4.50 11.15
N GLY A 201 9.06 4.41 11.54
CA GLY A 201 9.53 3.42 12.50
C GLY A 201 8.84 3.56 13.86
N ARG A 202 8.66 4.80 14.35
CA ARG A 202 7.95 5.07 15.61
C ARG A 202 6.46 4.82 15.49
N LEU A 203 5.83 5.23 14.39
CA LEU A 203 4.42 4.94 14.14
C LEU A 203 4.17 3.42 14.19
N LYS A 204 5.02 2.62 13.55
CA LYS A 204 4.91 1.16 13.63
C LYS A 204 5.16 0.62 15.05
N ALA A 205 6.21 1.07 15.71
CA ALA A 205 6.60 0.56 17.03
C ALA A 205 5.66 0.97 18.17
N GLU A 206 5.13 2.19 18.14
CA GLU A 206 4.35 2.78 19.23
C GLU A 206 2.84 2.66 18.98
N LEU A 207 2.41 2.75 17.71
CA LEU A 207 1.00 2.63 17.33
C LEU A 207 0.65 1.21 16.88
N PHE A 208 1.37 0.66 15.90
CA PHE A 208 0.92 -0.53 15.18
C PHE A 208 1.17 -1.85 15.93
N TYR A 209 2.43 -2.18 16.21
CA TYR A 209 2.82 -3.49 16.76
C TYR A 209 2.27 -3.83 18.15
N PRO A 210 2.08 -2.87 19.09
CA PRO A 210 1.58 -3.19 20.43
C PRO A 210 0.08 -3.47 20.50
N ARG A 211 -0.69 -3.31 19.41
CA ARG A 211 -2.16 -3.41 19.39
C ARG A 211 -2.62 -4.63 18.61
N ASP A 212 -3.70 -5.26 19.08
CA ASP A 212 -4.44 -6.24 18.28
C ASP A 212 -5.51 -5.52 17.46
N TRP A 213 -5.48 -5.72 16.15
CA TRP A 213 -6.37 -5.05 15.19
C TRP A 213 -7.53 -5.94 14.73
N LYS A 214 -7.63 -7.18 15.21
CA LYS A 214 -8.65 -8.16 14.74
C LYS A 214 -10.09 -7.69 14.88
N THR A 215 -10.39 -6.88 15.89
CA THR A 215 -11.73 -6.35 16.17
C THR A 215 -11.87 -4.87 15.82
N THR A 216 -10.84 -4.25 15.25
CA THR A 216 -10.85 -2.82 14.91
C THR A 216 -11.43 -2.62 13.52
N THR A 217 -12.42 -1.75 13.40
CA THR A 217 -12.94 -1.38 12.08
C THR A 217 -11.96 -0.49 11.34
N ILE A 218 -12.15 -0.37 10.04
CA ILE A 218 -11.34 0.50 9.18
C ILE A 218 -11.40 1.94 9.65
N GLU A 219 -12.61 2.44 9.95
CA GLU A 219 -12.85 3.80 10.39
C GLU A 219 -12.13 4.08 11.71
N GLN A 220 -12.17 3.12 12.63
CA GLN A 220 -11.44 3.20 13.89
C GLN A 220 -9.93 3.21 13.66
N PHE A 221 -9.41 2.36 12.77
CA PHE A 221 -7.99 2.35 12.42
C PHE A 221 -7.53 3.69 11.87
N ILE A 222 -8.29 4.28 10.92
CA ILE A 222 -8.01 5.60 10.35
C ILE A 222 -7.99 6.67 11.45
N GLN A 223 -8.97 6.68 12.36
CA GLN A 223 -9.03 7.62 13.47
C GLN A 223 -7.84 7.49 14.43
N VAL A 224 -7.39 6.26 14.71
CA VAL A 224 -6.23 6.00 15.57
C VAL A 224 -4.95 6.50 14.91
N VAL A 225 -4.77 6.29 13.61
CA VAL A 225 -3.63 6.83 12.85
C VAL A 225 -3.65 8.36 12.82
N ASP A 226 -4.79 8.99 12.52
CA ASP A 226 -4.93 10.46 12.54
C ASP A 226 -4.59 11.04 13.92
N SER A 227 -5.16 10.44 14.98
CA SER A 227 -4.91 10.86 16.36
C SER A 227 -3.44 10.77 16.75
N TYR A 228 -2.74 9.72 16.32
CA TYR A 228 -1.31 9.58 16.58
C TYR A 228 -0.49 10.61 15.79
N ILE A 229 -0.83 10.89 14.53
CA ILE A 229 -0.14 11.91 13.72
C ILE A 229 -0.27 13.29 14.39
N ARG A 230 -1.49 13.65 14.84
CA ARG A 230 -1.73 14.89 15.58
C ARG A 230 -0.92 14.94 16.87
N TRP A 231 -0.99 13.90 17.70
CA TRP A 231 -0.19 13.81 18.92
C TRP A 231 1.32 13.91 18.65
N TYR A 232 1.81 13.23 17.61
CA TYR A 232 3.22 13.25 17.23
C TYR A 232 3.69 14.66 16.88
N ASN A 233 2.87 15.43 16.17
CA ASN A 233 3.20 16.78 15.72
C ASN A 233 2.99 17.85 16.81
N GLU A 234 1.92 17.74 17.58
CA GLU A 234 1.47 18.80 18.50
C GLU A 234 1.98 18.60 19.93
N LYS A 235 2.21 17.35 20.37
CA LYS A 235 2.40 17.03 21.80
C LYS A 235 3.67 16.23 22.11
N ARG A 236 4.28 15.58 21.12
CA ARG A 236 5.42 14.70 21.39
C ARG A 236 6.69 15.49 21.71
N ILE A 237 7.12 15.42 22.96
CA ILE A 237 8.40 15.98 23.40
C ILE A 237 9.57 15.29 22.69
N LYS A 238 10.43 16.09 22.05
CA LYS A 238 11.69 15.63 21.47
C LYS A 238 12.86 16.37 22.09
N ILE A 239 13.74 15.63 22.78
CA ILE A 239 14.97 16.19 23.38
C ILE A 239 15.83 16.88 22.30
N SER A 240 15.92 16.29 21.10
CA SER A 240 16.66 16.87 19.98
C SER A 240 16.09 18.20 19.47
N LEU A 241 14.87 18.57 19.86
CA LEU A 241 14.20 19.82 19.53
C LEU A 241 14.13 20.78 20.74
N GLY A 242 15.01 20.59 21.74
CA GLY A 242 14.98 21.40 22.97
C GLY A 242 13.80 21.06 23.88
N SER A 243 13.35 19.81 23.86
CA SER A 243 12.18 19.32 24.62
C SER A 243 10.85 19.95 24.19
N LEU A 244 10.76 20.42 22.95
CA LEU A 244 9.54 20.91 22.31
C LEU A 244 8.90 19.82 21.44
N SER A 245 7.60 19.97 21.17
CA SER A 245 6.92 19.26 20.10
C SER A 245 7.40 19.73 18.73
N PRO A 246 7.20 18.95 17.64
CA PRO A 246 7.53 19.41 16.30
C PRO A 246 6.88 20.74 15.92
N ILE A 247 5.63 20.99 16.31
CA ILE A 247 4.95 22.27 16.04
C ILE A 247 5.53 23.38 16.90
N GLU A 248 5.67 23.18 18.22
CA GLU A 248 6.25 24.19 19.13
C GLU A 248 7.67 24.59 18.69
N TYR A 249 8.47 23.62 18.25
CA TYR A 249 9.80 23.88 17.72
C TYR A 249 9.73 24.75 16.45
N ARG A 250 8.79 24.47 15.54
CA ARG A 250 8.59 25.30 14.33
C ARG A 250 8.11 26.71 14.68
N GLU A 251 7.22 26.84 15.67
CA GLU A 251 6.72 28.13 16.16
C GLU A 251 7.86 28.96 16.77
N SER A 252 8.74 28.35 17.57
CA SER A 252 9.91 29.04 18.13
C SER A 252 10.90 29.52 17.07
N LEU A 253 10.87 28.93 15.87
CA LEU A 253 11.65 29.37 14.70
C LEU A 253 10.90 30.36 13.79
N GLY A 254 9.63 30.69 14.10
CA GLY A 254 8.78 31.53 13.24
C GLY A 254 8.40 30.87 11.91
N LEU A 255 8.37 29.53 11.86
CA LEU A 255 8.13 28.73 10.64
C LEU A 255 6.71 28.17 10.53
N THR A 256 5.79 28.61 11.39
CA THR A 256 4.36 28.29 11.29
C THR A 256 3.66 29.31 10.37
N ALA A 257 2.85 28.79 9.46
CA ALA A 257 2.09 29.54 8.46
C ALA A 257 0.74 30.01 9.02
#